data_AF-A0A1V3RSI1-F1
#
_entry.id   AF-A0A1V3RSI1-F1
#
_cell.length_a   1.000
_cell.length_b   1.000
_cell.length_c   1.000
_cell.angle_alpha   90.00
_cell.angle_beta   90.00
_cell.angle_gamma   90.00
#
_symmetry.space_group_name_H-M   'P 1'
#
loop_
_entity.id
_entity.type
_entity.pdbx_description
1 polymer ?
#
loop_
_entity_poly.entity_id
_entity_poly.type
_entity_poly.pdbx_seq_one_letter_code
_entity_poly.pdbx_strand_id
1 'polypeptide(L)'
;MIVVKIDAGRSTAVLQQIMDRVADPTELMSGVGMLLESSAQQAFQDQGPGWADLAESTKAQRTKDGTWPGQKLVRKGGDNGLLGSLFSDSGSDWANVGAGSGPSAAYAAIHQFGGKAGRGKKTTIPARPYMPITPDGKDLTEAASESVLALTMTFLGLD
;
A
#
# COMPACT_ATOMS: atom_id res chain seq x y z
N MET A 1 -18.29 37.65 43.93
CA MET A 1 -17.19 37.36 42.98
C MET A 1 -17.20 35.87 42.72
N ILE A 2 -17.33 35.44 41.46
CA ILE A 2 -17.26 34.01 41.09
C ILE A 2 -15.86 33.76 40.55
N VAL A 3 -15.15 32.79 41.12
CA VAL A 3 -13.84 32.33 40.67
C VAL A 3 -13.96 30.85 40.34
N VAL A 4 -13.73 30.50 39.06
CA VAL A 4 -13.64 29.11 38.60
C VAL A 4 -12.16 28.77 38.52
N LYS A 5 -11.72 27.78 39.30
CA LYS A 5 -10.36 27.22 39.19
C LYS A 5 -10.38 26.13 38.13
N ILE A 6 -9.51 26.26 37.12
CA ILE A 6 -9.24 25.19 36.17
C ILE A 6 -7.96 24.48 36.62
N ASP A 7 -8.06 23.19 36.87
CA ASP A 7 -6.95 22.32 37.23
C ASP A 7 -6.38 21.63 35.98
N ALA A 8 -5.06 21.50 35.90
CA ALA A 8 -4.38 20.94 34.74
C ALA A 8 -4.34 19.40 34.73
N GLY A 9 -4.82 18.71 35.77
CA GLY A 9 -4.66 17.26 35.93
C GLY A 9 -5.18 16.44 34.77
N ARG A 10 -6.33 16.84 34.17
CA ARG A 10 -6.86 16.16 32.97
C ARG A 10 -5.94 16.36 31.75
N SER A 11 -5.43 17.56 31.54
CA SER A 11 -4.51 17.86 30.44
C SER A 11 -3.18 17.11 30.61
N THR A 12 -2.63 17.06 31.83
CA THR A 12 -1.39 16.32 32.13
C THR A 12 -1.57 14.81 31.90
N ALA A 13 -2.71 14.24 32.29
CA ALA A 13 -2.97 12.82 32.07
C ALA A 13 -3.04 12.45 30.58
N VAL A 14 -3.70 13.27 29.76
CA VAL A 14 -3.77 13.05 28.30
C VAL A 14 -2.38 13.19 27.67
N LEU A 15 -1.61 14.21 28.06
CA LEU A 15 -0.24 14.40 27.57
C LEU A 15 0.65 13.21 27.93
N GLN A 16 0.52 12.66 29.14
CA GLN A 16 1.28 11.47 29.54
C GLN A 16 0.93 10.25 28.67
N GLN A 17 -0.35 10.01 28.41
CA GLN A 17 -0.78 8.92 27.53
C GLN A 17 -0.23 9.06 26.10
N ILE A 18 -0.23 10.28 25.57
CA ILE A 18 0.37 10.57 24.25
C ILE A 18 1.88 10.28 24.28
N MET A 19 2.59 10.77 25.31
CA MET A 19 4.03 10.53 25.45
C MET A 19 4.35 9.04 25.56
N ASP A 20 3.55 8.27 26.30
CA ASP A 20 3.75 6.82 26.46
C ASP A 20 3.59 6.09 25.12
N ARG A 21 2.59 6.47 24.31
CA ARG A 21 2.38 5.91 22.97
C ARG A 21 3.44 6.32 21.96
N VAL A 22 3.95 7.55 22.06
CA VAL A 22 5.04 8.04 21.21
C VAL A 22 6.37 7.37 21.58
N ALA A 23 6.56 6.99 22.85
CA ALA A 23 7.76 6.29 23.30
C ALA A 23 7.88 4.86 22.73
N ASP A 24 6.77 4.22 22.38
CA ASP A 24 6.73 2.92 21.71
C ASP A 24 5.65 2.90 20.60
N PRO A 25 5.98 3.37 19.39
CA PRO A 25 5.03 3.40 18.29
C PRO A 25 5.02 2.08 17.49
N THR A 26 5.49 0.97 18.06
CA THR A 26 5.55 -0.34 17.37
C THR A 26 4.17 -0.75 16.82
N GLU A 27 3.11 -0.58 17.61
CA GLU A 27 1.74 -0.88 17.16
C GLU A 27 1.29 0.05 16.02
N LEU A 28 1.66 1.33 16.07
CA LEU A 28 1.39 2.28 15.00
C LEU A 28 2.11 1.88 13.71
N MET A 29 3.39 1.55 13.77
CA MET A 29 4.18 1.16 12.60
C MET A 29 3.65 -0.14 11.97
N SER A 30 3.27 -1.12 12.79
CA SER A 30 2.58 -2.33 12.32
C SER A 30 1.27 -2.00 11.61
N GLY A 31 0.46 -1.11 12.21
CA GLY A 31 -0.76 -0.59 11.60
C GLY A 31 -0.53 0.09 10.25
N VAL A 32 0.52 0.93 10.14
CA VAL A 32 0.91 1.59 8.89
C VAL A 32 1.29 0.57 7.83
N GLY A 33 2.09 -0.44 8.16
CA GLY A 33 2.45 -1.51 7.22
C GLY A 33 1.22 -2.22 6.66
N MET A 34 0.32 -2.66 7.55
CA MET A 34 -0.93 -3.34 7.18
C MET A 34 -1.84 -2.44 6.32
N LEU A 35 -1.95 -1.15 6.67
CA LEU A 35 -2.74 -0.17 5.92
C LEU A 35 -2.22 -0.03 4.48
N LEU A 36 -0.91 0.13 4.31
CA LEU A 36 -0.30 0.29 2.99
C LEU A 36 -0.41 -0.99 2.15
N GLU A 37 -0.24 -2.16 2.76
CA GLU A 37 -0.45 -3.45 2.09
C GLU A 37 -1.92 -3.61 1.66
N SER A 38 -2.87 -3.27 2.54
CA SER A 38 -4.30 -3.31 2.24
C SER A 38 -4.65 -2.36 1.09
N SER A 39 -4.11 -1.15 1.08
CA SER A 39 -4.27 -0.21 -0.03
C SER A 39 -3.74 -0.78 -1.34
N ALA A 40 -2.60 -1.49 -1.30
CA ALA A 40 -2.06 -2.14 -2.48
C ALA A 40 -2.98 -3.27 -2.97
N GLN A 41 -3.47 -4.13 -2.07
CA GLN A 41 -4.44 -5.18 -2.39
C GLN A 41 -5.73 -4.61 -3.00
N GLN A 42 -6.24 -3.50 -2.47
CA GLN A 42 -7.42 -2.81 -2.97
C GLN A 42 -7.23 -2.33 -4.41
N ALA A 43 -6.04 -1.82 -4.76
CA ALA A 43 -5.74 -1.43 -6.14
C ALA A 43 -5.87 -2.62 -7.13
N PHE A 44 -5.56 -3.86 -6.73
CA PHE A 44 -5.83 -5.03 -7.59
C PHE A 44 -7.32 -5.29 -7.76
N GLN A 45 -8.11 -5.14 -6.69
CA GLN A 45 -9.57 -5.30 -6.72
C GLN A 45 -10.19 -4.29 -7.69
N ASP A 46 -9.82 -3.02 -7.54
CA ASP A 46 -10.37 -1.90 -8.31
C ASP A 46 -9.80 -1.81 -9.73
N GLN A 47 -8.79 -2.63 -10.06
CA GLN A 47 -8.00 -2.50 -11.29
C GLN A 47 -7.28 -1.14 -11.41
N GLY A 48 -6.88 -0.60 -10.26
CA GLY A 48 -6.21 0.68 -10.05
C GLY A 48 -6.95 1.88 -10.63
N PRO A 49 -6.41 3.10 -10.43
CA PRO A 49 -6.94 4.30 -11.07
C PRO A 49 -6.58 4.26 -12.56
N GLY A 50 -7.45 3.66 -13.38
CA GLY A 50 -7.36 3.71 -14.84
C GLY A 50 -6.26 2.84 -15.44
N TRP A 51 -5.97 1.65 -14.91
CA TRP A 51 -5.00 0.75 -15.53
C TRP A 51 -5.36 0.43 -16.99
N ALA A 52 -4.38 0.63 -17.86
CA ALA A 52 -4.47 0.26 -19.26
C ALA A 52 -4.91 -1.20 -19.40
N ASP A 53 -5.85 -1.41 -20.31
CA ASP A 53 -6.41 -2.73 -20.58
C ASP A 53 -5.35 -3.72 -21.08
N LEU A 54 -5.67 -5.00 -21.03
CA LEU A 54 -4.84 -6.04 -21.62
C LEU A 54 -4.94 -5.99 -23.14
N ALA A 55 -3.84 -6.30 -23.82
CA ALA A 55 -3.88 -6.48 -25.27
C ALA A 55 -4.85 -7.61 -25.65
N GLU A 56 -5.54 -7.48 -26.79
CA GLU A 56 -6.51 -8.48 -27.26
C GLU A 56 -5.92 -9.87 -27.40
N SER A 57 -4.66 -9.98 -27.84
CA SER A 57 -3.94 -11.26 -27.88
C SER A 57 -3.76 -11.89 -26.49
N THR A 58 -3.54 -11.06 -25.45
CA THR A 58 -3.42 -11.52 -24.07
C THR A 58 -4.77 -11.95 -23.51
N LYS A 59 -5.85 -11.22 -23.81
CA LYS A 59 -7.21 -11.62 -23.43
C LYS A 59 -7.58 -12.95 -24.09
N ALA A 60 -7.37 -13.08 -25.40
CA ALA A 60 -7.64 -14.31 -26.14
C ALA A 60 -6.86 -15.52 -25.58
N GLN A 61 -5.60 -15.33 -25.22
CA GLN A 61 -4.82 -16.39 -24.57
C GLN A 61 -5.40 -16.75 -23.19
N ARG A 62 -5.72 -15.77 -22.36
CA ARG A 62 -6.26 -16.01 -21.02
C ARG A 62 -7.66 -16.63 -21.06
N THR A 63 -8.47 -16.33 -22.08
CA THR A 63 -9.75 -17.01 -22.32
C THR A 63 -9.54 -18.49 -22.59
N LYS A 64 -8.55 -18.85 -23.42
CA LYS A 64 -8.18 -20.26 -23.67
C LYS A 64 -7.69 -20.95 -22.40
N ASP A 65 -6.96 -20.22 -21.56
CA ASP A 65 -6.43 -20.73 -20.29
C ASP A 65 -7.49 -20.75 -19.17
N GLY A 66 -8.74 -20.31 -19.42
CA GLY A 66 -9.82 -20.25 -18.42
C GLY A 66 -9.64 -19.18 -17.34
N THR A 67 -8.82 -18.16 -17.59
CA THR A 67 -8.44 -17.10 -16.62
C THR A 67 -8.94 -15.71 -17.04
N TRP A 68 -9.80 -15.63 -18.05
CA TRP A 68 -10.46 -14.41 -18.51
C TRP A 68 -11.95 -14.67 -18.80
N PRO A 69 -12.87 -13.77 -18.41
CA PRO A 69 -12.66 -12.46 -17.76
C PRO A 69 -12.11 -12.56 -16.32
N GLY A 70 -11.23 -11.64 -15.93
CA GLY A 70 -10.57 -11.64 -14.61
C GLY A 70 -9.70 -10.40 -14.37
N GLN A 71 -9.02 -10.34 -13.21
CA GLN A 71 -8.19 -9.18 -12.86
C GLN A 71 -6.92 -9.10 -13.73
N LYS A 72 -6.55 -7.89 -14.17
CA LYS A 72 -5.46 -7.67 -15.15
C LYS A 72 -4.12 -8.24 -14.67
N LEU A 73 -3.79 -8.07 -13.39
CA LEU A 73 -2.53 -8.54 -12.79
C LEU A 73 -2.62 -9.89 -12.07
N VAL A 74 -3.78 -10.58 -12.04
CA VAL A 74 -3.93 -11.86 -11.35
C VAL A 74 -4.19 -12.98 -12.36
N ARG A 75 -3.14 -13.76 -12.70
CA ARG A 75 -3.20 -14.79 -13.75
C ARG A 75 -3.75 -16.15 -13.30
N LYS A 76 -3.35 -16.68 -12.14
CA LYS A 76 -3.77 -18.01 -11.66
C LYS A 76 -3.85 -18.00 -10.13
N GLY A 77 -5.02 -17.67 -9.58
CA GLY A 77 -5.23 -17.51 -8.14
C GLY A 77 -4.52 -16.26 -7.57
N GLY A 78 -5.07 -15.66 -6.51
CA GLY A 78 -4.44 -14.53 -5.83
C GLY A 78 -3.09 -14.90 -5.23
N ASP A 79 -2.99 -16.12 -4.69
CA ASP A 79 -1.92 -16.56 -3.79
C ASP A 79 -0.57 -16.84 -4.46
N ASN A 80 -0.55 -17.16 -5.76
CA ASN A 80 0.67 -17.53 -6.50
C ASN A 80 1.08 -16.47 -7.54
N GLY A 81 0.62 -15.22 -7.36
CA GLY A 81 0.84 -14.12 -8.28
C GLY A 81 1.39 -12.87 -7.60
N LEU A 82 1.44 -11.77 -8.34
CA LEU A 82 1.90 -10.49 -7.81
C LEU A 82 1.08 -10.04 -6.59
N LEU A 83 -0.23 -10.28 -6.59
CA LEU A 83 -1.12 -9.98 -5.47
C LEU A 83 -0.72 -10.73 -4.20
N GLY A 84 -0.55 -12.06 -4.27
CA GLY A 84 -0.10 -12.88 -3.13
C GLY A 84 1.37 -12.67 -2.75
N SER A 85 2.12 -11.88 -3.51
CA SER A 85 3.49 -11.49 -3.18
C SER A 85 3.59 -10.13 -2.47
N LEU A 86 2.45 -9.48 -2.22
CA LEU A 86 2.40 -8.31 -1.35
C LEU A 86 2.77 -8.73 0.06
N PHE A 87 3.50 -7.86 0.74
CA PHE A 87 3.85 -8.04 2.14
C PHE A 87 4.05 -6.69 2.81
N SER A 88 3.87 -6.67 4.11
CA SER A 88 4.29 -5.59 4.99
C SER A 88 5.18 -6.13 6.10
N ASP A 89 6.02 -5.25 6.62
CA ASP A 89 6.86 -5.51 7.78
C ASP A 89 7.03 -4.20 8.56
N SER A 90 7.36 -4.28 9.85
CA SER A 90 7.48 -3.10 10.70
C SER A 90 8.43 -3.33 11.87
N GLY A 91 9.13 -2.27 12.26
CA GLY A 91 9.85 -2.18 13.52
C GLY A 91 9.25 -1.12 14.43
N SER A 92 10.01 -0.77 15.48
CA SER A 92 9.63 0.25 16.45
C SER A 92 9.58 1.67 15.89
N ASP A 93 10.18 1.92 14.73
CA ASP A 93 10.33 3.26 14.13
C ASP A 93 10.21 3.26 12.60
N TRP A 94 9.82 2.14 12.00
CA TRP A 94 9.67 2.01 10.55
C TRP A 94 8.55 1.05 10.18
N ALA A 95 7.96 1.29 9.01
CA ALA A 95 7.01 0.39 8.36
C ALA A 95 7.37 0.27 6.88
N ASN A 96 7.31 -0.94 6.35
CA ASN A 96 7.59 -1.25 4.96
C ASN A 96 6.38 -1.93 4.32
N VAL A 97 6.19 -1.66 3.03
CA VAL A 97 5.30 -2.42 2.16
C VAL A 97 6.08 -2.80 0.90
N GLY A 98 5.89 -4.01 0.41
CA GLY A 98 6.64 -4.54 -0.71
C GLY A 98 5.82 -5.49 -1.58
N ALA A 99 6.40 -5.83 -2.73
CA ALA A 99 5.78 -6.74 -3.69
C ALA A 99 6.87 -7.50 -4.45
N GLY A 100 6.73 -8.83 -4.50
CA GLY A 100 7.69 -9.71 -5.13
C GLY A 100 9.02 -9.81 -4.36
N SER A 101 9.70 -10.93 -4.56
CA SER A 101 11.03 -11.20 -4.03
C SER A 101 11.88 -11.97 -5.04
N GLY A 102 13.20 -11.78 -4.98
CA GLY A 102 14.16 -12.44 -5.85
C GLY A 102 13.78 -12.33 -7.34
N PRO A 103 13.59 -13.45 -8.07
CA PRO A 103 13.23 -13.44 -9.50
C PRO A 103 11.92 -12.70 -9.84
N SER A 104 11.00 -12.58 -8.88
CA SER A 104 9.69 -11.93 -9.10
C SER A 104 9.72 -10.41 -8.87
N ALA A 105 10.79 -9.86 -8.28
CA ALA A 105 10.93 -8.43 -8.02
C ALA A 105 10.91 -7.60 -9.33
N ALA A 106 11.53 -8.11 -10.40
CA ALA A 106 11.49 -7.44 -11.70
C ALA A 106 10.07 -7.38 -12.30
N TYR A 107 9.26 -8.42 -12.04
CA TYR A 107 7.86 -8.46 -12.47
C TYR A 107 7.00 -7.47 -11.68
N ALA A 108 7.23 -7.36 -10.38
CA ALA A 108 6.59 -6.35 -9.53
C ALA A 108 6.92 -4.93 -10.01
N ALA A 109 8.22 -4.61 -10.13
CA ALA A 109 8.68 -3.28 -10.53
C ALA A 109 8.19 -2.86 -11.92
N ILE A 110 8.26 -3.74 -12.93
CA ILE A 110 7.82 -3.39 -14.29
C ILE A 110 6.30 -3.17 -14.36
N HIS A 111 5.52 -3.79 -13.47
CA HIS A 111 4.09 -3.53 -13.39
C HIS A 111 3.77 -2.26 -12.60
N GLN A 112 4.52 -1.94 -11.55
CA GLN A 112 4.36 -0.67 -10.84
C GLN A 112 4.68 0.53 -11.76
N PHE A 113 5.86 0.53 -12.39
CA PHE A 113 6.39 1.70 -13.09
C PHE A 113 6.22 1.67 -14.61
N GLY A 114 5.84 0.52 -15.18
CA GLY A 114 5.89 0.31 -16.62
C GLY A 114 7.32 0.27 -17.15
N GLY A 115 7.48 0.11 -18.46
CA GLY A 115 8.78 0.20 -19.11
C GLY A 115 8.96 -0.78 -20.26
N LYS A 116 10.23 -1.04 -20.61
CA LYS A 116 10.59 -1.93 -21.72
C LYS A 116 10.94 -3.33 -21.22
N ALA A 117 10.38 -4.34 -21.87
CA ALA A 117 10.53 -5.75 -21.52
C ALA A 117 10.71 -6.65 -22.78
N GLY A 118 10.92 -7.94 -22.54
CA GLY A 118 11.11 -8.96 -23.57
C GLY A 118 12.49 -8.95 -24.22
N ARG A 119 12.68 -9.83 -25.22
CA ARG A 119 13.96 -9.99 -25.92
C ARG A 119 14.37 -8.67 -26.59
N GLY A 120 15.49 -8.11 -26.15
CA GLY A 120 16.02 -6.83 -26.65
C GLY A 120 15.16 -5.61 -26.27
N LYS A 121 14.35 -5.67 -25.20
CA LYS A 121 13.56 -4.53 -24.69
C LYS A 121 12.61 -3.92 -25.73
N LYS A 122 12.10 -4.72 -26.66
CA LYS A 122 11.23 -4.28 -27.76
C LYS A 122 9.78 -4.05 -27.35
N THR A 123 9.33 -4.67 -26.27
CA THR A 123 7.93 -4.58 -25.81
C THR A 123 7.80 -3.49 -24.77
N THR A 124 6.87 -2.55 -24.94
CA THR A 124 6.48 -1.63 -23.87
C THR A 124 5.37 -2.27 -23.02
N ILE A 125 5.60 -2.37 -21.71
CA ILE A 125 4.58 -2.72 -20.72
C ILE A 125 4.06 -1.41 -20.12
N PRO A 126 2.74 -1.12 -20.19
CA PRO A 126 2.19 0.05 -19.52
C PRO A 126 2.22 -0.13 -18.01
N ALA A 127 2.46 0.97 -17.29
CA ALA A 127 2.37 1.02 -15.85
C ALA A 127 0.96 0.65 -15.38
N ARG A 128 0.91 -0.12 -14.30
CA ARG A 128 -0.29 -0.50 -13.56
C ARG A 128 0.03 -0.32 -12.09
N PRO A 129 0.18 0.94 -11.63
CA PRO A 129 0.60 1.23 -10.27
C PRO A 129 -0.41 0.69 -9.28
N TYR A 130 0.07 -0.13 -8.35
CA TYR A 130 -0.70 -0.74 -7.27
C TYR A 130 -0.16 -0.34 -5.91
N MET A 131 1.14 -0.04 -5.79
CA MET A 131 1.70 0.47 -4.54
C MET A 131 1.22 1.90 -4.29
N PRO A 132 0.91 2.27 -3.04
CA PRO A 132 0.42 3.60 -2.66
C PRO A 132 1.52 4.67 -2.64
N ILE A 133 2.38 4.68 -3.66
CA ILE A 133 3.53 5.58 -3.80
C ILE A 133 3.40 6.46 -5.03
N THR A 134 4.10 7.59 -5.03
CA THR A 134 4.20 8.50 -6.17
C THR A 134 4.80 7.80 -7.40
N PRO A 135 4.55 8.29 -8.63
CA PRO A 135 5.08 7.69 -9.85
C PRO A 135 6.61 7.57 -9.91
N ASP A 136 7.34 8.44 -9.20
CA ASP A 136 8.79 8.37 -9.07
C ASP A 136 9.27 7.44 -7.94
N GLY A 137 8.33 6.88 -7.16
CA GLY A 137 8.55 5.88 -6.13
C GLY A 137 9.22 6.40 -4.87
N LYS A 138 9.21 7.72 -4.62
CA LYS A 138 9.92 8.34 -3.50
C LYS A 138 9.05 8.60 -2.28
N ASP A 139 7.77 8.91 -2.50
CA ASP A 139 6.85 9.32 -1.45
C ASP A 139 5.55 8.52 -1.53
N LEU A 140 4.72 8.62 -0.49
CA LEU A 140 3.35 8.12 -0.51
C LEU A 140 2.47 8.99 -1.42
N THR A 141 1.44 8.38 -2.01
CA THR A 141 0.35 9.16 -2.61
C THR A 141 -0.36 9.99 -1.53
N GLU A 142 -1.00 11.09 -1.92
CA GLU A 142 -1.73 11.96 -0.99
C GLU A 142 -2.78 11.20 -0.17
N ALA A 143 -3.60 10.36 -0.83
CA ALA A 143 -4.59 9.53 -0.16
C ALA A 143 -3.97 8.54 0.86
N ALA A 144 -2.79 8.00 0.57
CA ALA A 144 -2.09 7.11 1.49
C ALA A 144 -1.50 7.88 2.68
N SER A 145 -0.92 9.06 2.43
CA SER A 145 -0.45 9.96 3.49
C SER A 145 -1.58 10.38 4.42
N GLU A 146 -2.75 10.74 3.88
CA GLU A 146 -3.95 11.06 4.66
C GLU A 146 -4.42 9.87 5.50
N SER A 147 -4.42 8.66 4.93
CA SER A 147 -4.79 7.45 5.66
C SER A 147 -3.82 7.13 6.81
N VAL A 148 -2.51 7.30 6.57
CA VAL A 148 -1.48 7.14 7.62
C VAL A 148 -1.65 8.19 8.72
N LEU A 149 -1.94 9.45 8.35
CA LEU A 149 -2.20 10.51 9.32
C LEU A 149 -3.45 10.22 10.15
N ALA A 150 -4.54 9.78 9.53
CA ALA A 150 -5.78 9.42 10.23
C ALA A 150 -5.54 8.26 11.22
N LEU A 151 -4.80 7.23 10.80
CA LEU A 151 -4.39 6.13 11.69
C LEU A 151 -3.54 6.65 12.86
N THR A 152 -2.60 7.55 12.59
CA THR A 152 -1.75 8.16 13.63
C THR A 152 -2.58 8.97 14.62
N MET A 153 -3.54 9.78 14.17
CA MET A 153 -4.43 10.53 15.05
C MET A 153 -5.26 9.60 15.93
N THR A 154 -5.82 8.53 15.35
CA THR A 154 -6.58 7.51 16.08
C THR A 154 -5.71 6.82 17.13
N PHE A 155 -4.48 6.44 16.77
CA PHE A 155 -3.53 5.82 17.70
C PHE A 155 -3.22 6.74 18.87
N LEU A 156 -3.03 8.04 18.61
CA LEU A 156 -2.79 9.04 19.65
C LEU A 156 -4.05 9.40 20.45
N GLY A 157 -5.25 8.98 20.02
CA GLY A 157 -6.53 9.34 20.65
C GLY A 157 -6.91 10.80 20.43
N LEU A 158 -6.67 11.31 19.21
CA LEU A 158 -6.90 12.69 18.78
C LEU A 158 -8.08 12.82 17.78
N ASP A 159 -8.86 11.76 17.61
CA ASP A 159 -10.00 11.63 16.70
C ASP A 159 -11.31 12.28 17.22
#